data_AF-A0A918NFM3-F1
#
_entry.id   AF-A0A918NFM3-F1
#
_cell.length_a   1.000
_cell.length_b   1.000
_cell.length_c   1.000
_cell.angle_alpha   90.00
_cell.angle_beta   90.00
_cell.angle_gamma   90.00
#
_symmetry.space_group_name_H-M   'P 1'
#
loop_
_entity.id
_entity.type
_entity.pdbx_description
1 polymer ?
#
loop_
_entity_poly.entity_id
_entity_poly.type
_entity_poly.pdbx_seq_one_letter_code
_entity_poly.pdbx_strand_id
1 'polypeptide(L)'
;MTATSIESGAAQTFFDPYAHHGIALPHEEPVTQSHGGHLPPPDPAQRFNLMVGPRDRRRLDLHAALTSAGVPPQCNDREAIDHLSDLPDSVSDCVQRWIQHATRNWPPVS
;
A
#
# COMPACT_ATOMS: atom_id res chain seq x y z
N MET A 1 -29.51 36.75 1.40
CA MET A 1 -28.71 35.62 1.89
C MET A 1 -27.50 35.49 0.96
N THR A 2 -26.32 35.88 1.43
CA THR A 2 -25.06 35.86 0.67
C THR A 2 -24.33 34.55 0.94
N ALA A 3 -24.06 33.76 -0.10
CA ALA A 3 -23.25 32.57 -0.02
C ALA A 3 -21.77 32.96 -0.20
N THR A 4 -20.98 32.89 0.86
CA THR A 4 -19.51 32.94 0.77
C THR A 4 -19.01 31.57 0.35
N SER A 5 -18.80 31.37 -0.95
CA SER A 5 -18.07 30.21 -1.46
C SER A 5 -16.60 30.38 -1.09
N ILE A 6 -16.12 29.51 -0.22
CA ILE A 6 -14.75 29.50 0.27
C ILE A 6 -13.86 28.99 -0.87
N GLU A 7 -13.22 29.93 -1.56
CA GLU A 7 -12.01 29.68 -2.31
C GLU A 7 -10.89 29.38 -1.31
N SER A 8 -10.44 28.13 -1.27
CA SER A 8 -9.18 27.75 -0.64
C SER A 8 -8.61 26.57 -1.40
N GLY A 9 -8.29 26.82 -2.66
CA GLY A 9 -7.32 26.05 -3.42
C GLY A 9 -5.90 26.40 -2.96
N ALA A 10 -5.62 26.22 -1.66
CA ALA A 10 -4.24 26.15 -1.21
C ALA A 10 -3.68 24.85 -1.77
N ALA A 11 -2.75 24.98 -2.73
CA ALA A 11 -2.01 23.89 -3.32
C ALA A 11 -1.61 22.91 -2.20
N GLN A 12 -2.24 21.74 -2.18
CA GLN A 12 -1.79 20.64 -1.34
C GLN A 12 -0.42 20.25 -1.89
N THR A 13 0.61 20.82 -1.30
CA THR A 13 1.99 20.44 -1.54
C THR A 13 2.11 19.01 -1.06
N PHE A 14 1.95 18.08 -2.01
CA PHE A 14 2.21 16.66 -1.83
C PHE A 14 3.63 16.53 -1.29
N PHE A 15 3.75 16.08 -0.05
CA PHE A 15 5.04 15.74 0.54
C PHE A 15 5.44 14.37 -0.03
N ASP A 16 6.30 14.39 -1.05
CA ASP A 16 6.91 13.17 -1.57
C ASP A 16 8.09 12.78 -0.66
N PRO A 17 7.99 11.67 0.10
CA PRO A 17 9.08 11.21 0.96
C PRO A 17 10.31 10.71 0.18
N TYR A 18 10.21 10.58 -1.14
CA TYR A 18 11.30 10.18 -2.05
C TYR A 18 11.81 11.33 -2.93
N ALA A 19 11.34 12.56 -2.71
CA ALA A 19 11.97 13.73 -3.31
C ALA A 19 13.38 13.87 -2.74
N HIS A 20 14.37 13.37 -3.49
CA HIS A 20 15.77 13.65 -3.20
C HIS A 20 15.95 15.16 -3.25
N HIS A 21 16.04 15.79 -2.07
CA HIS A 21 16.43 17.18 -1.92
C HIS A 21 17.87 17.27 -2.45
N GLY A 22 18.00 17.65 -3.71
CA GLY A 22 19.28 17.91 -4.36
C GLY A 22 19.93 19.12 -3.70
N ILE A 23 20.57 18.91 -2.55
CA ILE A 23 21.62 19.79 -2.09
C ILE A 23 22.69 19.69 -3.15
N ALA A 24 22.79 20.73 -3.99
CA ALA A 24 23.84 20.88 -4.97
C ALA A 24 25.19 20.96 -4.23
N LEU A 25 25.78 19.80 -3.97
CA LEU A 25 27.21 19.69 -3.75
C LEU A 25 27.92 20.05 -5.07
N PRO A 26 29.12 20.65 -5.02
CA PRO A 26 29.86 21.06 -6.21
C PRO A 26 29.95 19.91 -7.20
N HIS A 27 29.56 20.22 -8.44
CA HIS A 27 29.39 19.30 -9.55
C HIS A 27 30.75 18.73 -10.02
N GLU A 28 31.03 17.47 -9.69
CA GLU A 28 31.93 16.65 -10.51
C GLU A 28 31.08 16.02 -11.64
N GLU A 29 31.47 16.30 -12.88
CA GLU A 29 30.84 15.93 -14.15
C GLU A 29 30.63 14.40 -14.33
N PRO A 30 29.75 13.99 -15.27
CA PRO A 30 28.81 12.89 -15.08
C PRO A 30 29.47 11.54 -15.31
N VAL A 31 29.40 10.67 -14.30
CA VAL A 31 29.51 9.24 -14.60
C VAL A 31 28.23 8.86 -15.33
N THR A 32 28.34 8.56 -16.61
CA THR A 32 27.34 7.83 -17.39
C THR A 32 27.22 6.42 -16.82
N GLN A 33 26.72 6.30 -15.59
CA GLN A 33 26.27 5.05 -15.04
C GLN A 33 24.93 4.79 -15.70
N SER A 34 24.96 3.89 -16.68
CA SER A 34 23.79 3.13 -17.07
C SER A 34 23.24 2.46 -15.80
N HIS A 35 22.37 3.13 -15.06
CA HIS A 35 21.74 2.63 -13.83
C HIS A 35 20.65 1.59 -14.15
N GLY A 36 20.88 0.76 -15.16
CA GLY A 36 20.14 -0.48 -15.41
C GLY A 36 20.71 -1.65 -14.61
N GLY A 37 21.32 -1.38 -13.45
CA GLY A 37 21.90 -2.40 -12.59
C GLY A 37 20.79 -3.08 -11.79
N HIS A 38 20.30 -4.21 -12.29
CA HIS A 38 19.50 -5.12 -11.48
C HIS A 38 20.30 -5.47 -10.22
N LEU A 39 19.86 -4.99 -9.06
CA LEU A 39 20.53 -5.30 -7.80
C LEU A 39 20.58 -6.82 -7.65
N PRO A 40 21.74 -7.40 -7.27
CA PRO A 40 21.80 -8.82 -6.96
C PRO A 40 20.79 -9.11 -5.84
N PRO A 41 20.01 -10.20 -5.95
CA PRO A 41 19.04 -10.54 -4.92
C PRO A 41 19.76 -10.63 -3.56
N PRO A 42 19.21 -10.03 -2.50
CA PRO A 42 19.87 -9.98 -1.19
C PRO A 42 20.15 -11.38 -0.67
N ASP A 43 21.35 -11.54 -0.10
CA ASP A 43 21.87 -12.79 0.43
C ASP A 43 20.83 -13.45 1.35
N PRO A 44 20.42 -14.71 1.07
CA PRO A 44 19.48 -15.42 1.93
C PRO A 44 19.91 -15.50 3.39
N ALA A 45 21.22 -15.55 3.69
CA ALA A 45 21.74 -15.58 5.05
C ALA A 45 21.61 -14.22 5.77
N GLN A 46 21.50 -13.12 5.02
CA GLN A 46 21.25 -11.78 5.54
C GLN A 46 19.75 -11.43 5.61
N ARG A 47 18.86 -12.33 5.15
CA ARG A 47 17.42 -12.13 5.29
C ARG A 47 17.05 -12.22 6.76
N PHE A 48 16.40 -11.17 7.23
CA PHE A 48 15.77 -11.18 8.54
C PHE A 48 14.76 -12.32 8.61
N ASN A 49 15.02 -13.31 9.46
CA ASN A 49 14.09 -14.40 9.75
C ASN A 49 12.96 -13.89 10.66
N LEU A 50 12.14 -12.99 10.12
CA LEU A 50 10.98 -12.46 10.81
C LEU A 50 9.86 -13.50 10.70
N MET A 51 9.53 -14.11 11.84
CA MET A 51 8.29 -14.88 11.96
C MET A 51 7.14 -13.90 11.79
N VAL A 52 6.33 -14.11 10.75
CA VAL A 52 5.10 -13.33 10.56
C VAL A 52 4.12 -13.74 11.66
N GLY A 53 3.73 -12.78 12.50
CA GLY A 53 2.75 -13.03 13.54
C GLY A 53 1.38 -13.40 12.96
N PRO A 54 0.52 -14.13 13.69
CA PRO A 54 -0.82 -14.50 13.20
C PRO A 54 -1.64 -13.30 12.72
N ARG A 55 -1.56 -12.17 13.43
CA ARG A 55 -2.22 -10.90 13.04
C ARG A 55 -1.68 -10.35 11.72
N ASP A 56 -0.36 -10.32 11.54
CA ASP A 56 0.25 -9.86 10.30
C ASP A 56 -0.09 -10.77 9.12
N ARG A 57 -0.21 -12.08 9.38
CA ARG A 57 -0.63 -13.04 8.37
C ARG A 57 -2.07 -12.76 7.90
N ARG A 58 -3.01 -12.58 8.84
CA ARG A 58 -4.39 -12.22 8.52
C ARG A 58 -4.49 -10.92 7.74
N ARG A 59 -3.68 -9.93 8.10
CA ARG A 59 -3.60 -8.66 7.37
C ARG A 59 -3.18 -8.86 5.91
N LEU A 60 -2.13 -9.64 5.67
CA LEU A 60 -1.64 -9.95 4.32
C LEU A 60 -2.70 -10.70 3.49
N ASP A 61 -3.35 -11.70 4.09
CA ASP A 61 -4.36 -12.50 3.41
C ASP A 61 -5.61 -11.66 3.07
N LEU A 62 -6.02 -10.74 3.95
CA LEU A 62 -7.11 -9.79 3.67
C LEU A 62 -6.74 -8.80 2.56
N HIS A 63 -5.53 -8.23 2.60
CA HIS A 63 -5.01 -7.38 1.53
C HIS A 63 -5.03 -8.10 0.17
N ALA A 64 -4.56 -9.35 0.12
CA ALA A 64 -4.56 -10.15 -1.09
C ALA A 64 -5.98 -10.41 -1.62
N ALA A 65 -6.93 -10.74 -0.72
CA ALA A 65 -8.33 -10.93 -1.09
C ALA A 65 -8.94 -9.66 -1.71
N LEU A 66 -8.72 -8.49 -1.09
CA LEU A 66 -9.21 -7.20 -1.60
C LEU A 66 -8.58 -6.81 -2.94
N THR A 67 -7.26 -7.00 -3.10
CA THR A 67 -6.60 -6.76 -4.39
C THR A 67 -7.12 -7.70 -5.48
N SER A 68 -7.33 -8.99 -5.17
CA SER A 68 -7.92 -9.96 -6.11
C SER A 68 -9.36 -9.63 -6.48
N ALA A 69 -10.08 -8.97 -5.56
CA ALA A 69 -11.42 -8.44 -5.76
C ALA A 69 -11.48 -7.19 -6.65
N GLY A 70 -10.32 -6.64 -7.03
CA GLY A 70 -10.23 -5.39 -7.79
C GLY A 70 -10.40 -4.13 -6.94
N VAL A 71 -10.36 -4.25 -5.60
CA VAL A 71 -10.47 -3.13 -4.66
C VAL A 71 -9.13 -2.98 -3.93
N PRO A 72 -8.12 -2.31 -4.55
CA PRO A 72 -6.85 -2.08 -3.86
C PRO A 72 -7.10 -1.21 -2.62
N PRO A 73 -6.75 -1.68 -1.41
CA PRO A 73 -7.02 -0.95 -0.19
C PRO A 73 -6.25 0.36 -0.14
N GLN A 74 -6.95 1.45 0.15
CA GLN A 74 -6.40 2.80 0.25
C GLN A 74 -5.68 2.98 1.59
N CYS A 75 -4.85 4.02 1.72
CA CYS A 75 -4.19 4.33 3.00
C CYS A 75 -5.21 4.56 4.13
N ASN A 76 -6.38 5.11 3.80
CA ASN A 76 -7.48 5.32 4.74
C ASN A 76 -8.15 4.02 5.22
N ASP A 77 -8.04 2.91 4.47
CA ASP A 77 -8.62 1.62 4.86
C ASP A 77 -7.72 0.85 5.83
N ARG A 78 -6.50 1.36 6.08
CA ARG A 78 -5.48 0.67 6.86
C ARG A 78 -5.90 0.42 8.31
N GLU A 79 -6.58 1.38 8.94
CA GLU A 79 -7.08 1.22 10.32
C GLU A 79 -8.17 0.14 10.39
N ALA A 80 -9.11 0.16 9.46
CA ALA A 80 -10.17 -0.86 9.36
C ALA A 80 -9.57 -2.26 9.15
N ILE A 81 -8.59 -2.37 8.25
CA ILE A 81 -7.86 -3.62 7.99
C ILE A 81 -7.12 -4.09 9.25
N ASP A 82 -6.48 -3.19 9.99
CA ASP A 82 -5.76 -3.52 11.21
C ASP A 82 -6.70 -4.03 12.32
N HIS A 83 -7.92 -3.49 12.41
CA HIS A 83 -8.96 -3.99 13.31
C HIS A 83 -9.54 -5.34 12.86
N LEU A 84 -9.83 -5.51 11.58
CA LEU A 84 -10.31 -6.79 11.03
C LEU A 84 -9.28 -7.91 11.18
N SER A 85 -7.99 -7.57 11.14
CA SER A 85 -6.88 -8.50 11.33
C SER A 85 -6.66 -8.90 12.79
N ASP A 86 -7.23 -8.15 13.74
CA ASP A 86 -7.18 -8.48 15.16
C ASP A 86 -8.28 -9.49 15.56
N LEU A 87 -9.28 -9.69 14.69
CA LEU A 87 -10.35 -10.65 14.92
C LEU A 87 -9.84 -12.09 14.96
N PRO A 88 -10.56 -13.02 15.63
CA PRO A 88 -10.23 -14.44 15.64
C PRO A 88 -10.25 -15.04 14.24
N ASP A 89 -9.44 -16.08 14.02
CA ASP A 89 -9.23 -16.70 12.71
C ASP A 89 -10.55 -17.12 12.02
N SER A 90 -11.49 -17.67 12.79
CA SER A 90 -12.80 -18.10 12.27
C SER A 90 -13.62 -16.95 11.67
N VAL A 91 -13.46 -15.75 12.22
CA VAL A 91 -14.15 -14.55 11.73
C VAL A 91 -13.48 -14.03 10.47
N SER A 92 -12.14 -13.98 10.46
CA SER A 92 -11.36 -13.56 9.29
C SER A 92 -11.61 -14.47 8.08
N ASP A 93 -11.67 -15.79 8.29
CA ASP A 93 -12.00 -16.76 7.23
C ASP A 93 -13.41 -16.54 6.64
N CYS A 94 -14.37 -16.21 7.50
CA CYS A 94 -15.74 -15.93 7.07
C CYS A 94 -15.79 -14.67 6.20
N VAL A 95 -15.12 -13.60 6.63
CA VAL A 95 -15.02 -12.34 5.88
C VAL A 95 -14.35 -12.56 4.52
N GLN A 96 -13.23 -13.29 4.47
CA GLN A 96 -12.56 -13.60 3.21
C GLN A 96 -13.47 -14.39 2.26
N ARG A 97 -14.21 -15.39 2.78
CA ARG A 97 -15.18 -16.16 2.00
C ARG A 97 -16.27 -15.27 1.41
N TRP A 98 -16.79 -14.31 2.19
CA TRP A 98 -17.80 -13.37 1.71
C TRP A 98 -17.25 -12.45 0.62
N ILE A 99 -16.04 -11.92 0.78
CA ILE A 99 -15.39 -11.06 -0.24
C ILE A 99 -15.24 -11.84 -1.55
N GLN A 100 -14.71 -13.07 -1.49
CA GLN A 100 -14.55 -13.93 -2.69
C GLN A 100 -15.90 -14.29 -3.34
N HIS A 101 -16.94 -14.49 -2.54
CA HIS A 101 -18.27 -14.78 -3.05
C HIS A 101 -18.91 -13.55 -3.70
N ALA A 102 -18.81 -12.39 -3.05
CA ALA A 102 -19.36 -11.13 -3.56
C ALA A 102 -18.71 -10.74 -4.88
N THR A 103 -17.39 -10.92 -5.02
CA THR A 103 -16.67 -10.60 -6.26
C THR A 103 -17.00 -11.55 -7.40
N ARG A 104 -17.21 -12.84 -7.11
CA ARG A 104 -17.67 -13.81 -8.11
C ARG A 104 -19.08 -13.49 -8.62
N ASN A 105 -19.95 -12.98 -7.76
CA ASN A 105 -21.36 -12.70 -8.11
C ASN A 105 -21.61 -11.27 -8.60
N TRP A 106 -20.61 -10.39 -8.61
CA TRP A 106 -20.77 -9.02 -9.06
C TRP A 106 -20.62 -8.93 -10.60
N PRO A 107 -21.62 -8.41 -11.34
CA PRO A 107 -21.46 -8.19 -12.77
C PRO A 107 -20.41 -7.08 -13.02
N PRO A 108 -19.53 -7.21 -14.03
CA PRO A 108 -18.58 -6.16 -14.35
C PRO A 108 -19.35 -4.89 -14.74
N VAL A 109 -19.12 -3.80 -14.00
CA VAL A 109 -19.56 -2.46 -14.38
C VAL A 109 -18.86 -2.11 -15.68
N SER A 110 -19.62 -2.04 -16.78
CA SER A 110 -19.18 -1.59 -18.11
C SER A 110 -19.21 -0.08 -18.23
#